data_AF-A0AAU8G1Z7-F1
#
_entry.id   AF-A0AAU8G1Z7-F1
#
_cell.length_a   1.000
_cell.length_b   1.000
_cell.length_c   1.000
_cell.angle_alpha   90.00
_cell.angle_beta   90.00
_cell.angle_gamma   90.00
#
_symmetry.space_group_name_H-M   'P 1'
#
loop_
_entity.id
_entity.type
_entity.pdbx_description
1 polymer ?
#
loop_
_entity_poly.entity_id
_entity_poly.type
_entity_poly.pdbx_seq_one_letter_code
_entity_poly.pdbx_strand_id
1 'polypeptide(L)'
;MEADGGLERDHETAAGSVEAAAPGDGEKNRLKWVMPLDAYRVDNALGDAAEGVLVEACMRDEGFDYQRPQVDVSVRSESMSLGGRRLFNVETAARWGYSGAPDPNAAIIRAASEESMSWSPEQDEQFWACVDEAREELPTEGMRINNALAGLGASAWNGAALDPAVVAAAEKWVTCMQPLGVTDLPSSPNGEDGGTPTETMSASFGEIADGMENERTPEQKAEEIRLATFDAECQESSGYAQALYDAEWERQTTVVAENEDALATLLEEKNAFEKQSREILDGAGVG
;
A
#
# COMPACT_ATOMS: atom_id res chain seq x y z
N MET A 1 73.10 -9.30 13.53
CA MET A 1 72.95 -10.58 12.80
C MET A 1 71.85 -11.34 13.52
N GLU A 2 70.67 -11.62 13.02
CA GLU A 2 69.89 -11.27 11.83
C GLU A 2 68.42 -11.51 12.25
N ALA A 3 67.47 -10.94 11.51
CA ALA A 3 66.04 -10.94 11.80
C ALA A 3 65.34 -12.28 11.48
N ASP A 4 64.19 -12.53 12.12
CA ASP A 4 62.95 -13.15 11.61
C ASP A 4 61.97 -13.21 12.82
N GLY A 5 60.67 -12.91 12.82
CA GLY A 5 59.68 -12.86 11.74
C GLY A 5 58.58 -13.92 12.01
N GLY A 6 57.36 -13.48 12.39
CA GLY A 6 56.12 -14.28 12.37
C GLY A 6 55.41 -14.42 13.75
N LEU A 7 54.23 -13.84 14.00
CA LEU A 7 52.85 -14.12 13.54
C LEU A 7 52.14 -15.31 14.24
N GLU A 8 51.54 -15.06 15.41
CA GLU A 8 50.36 -15.78 15.96
C GLU A 8 49.57 -14.74 16.78
N ARG A 9 48.53 -14.07 16.26
CA ARG A 9 47.11 -14.47 16.07
C ARG A 9 46.44 -15.04 17.32
N ASP A 10 46.07 -14.13 18.21
CA ASP A 10 45.04 -14.32 19.23
C ASP A 10 43.67 -14.46 18.54
N HIS A 11 43.07 -15.65 18.62
CA HIS A 11 41.68 -15.90 18.27
C HIS A 11 40.87 -15.96 19.58
N GLU A 12 40.42 -14.80 20.06
CA GLU A 12 39.34 -14.72 21.05
C GLU A 12 38.06 -14.36 20.31
N THR A 13 37.28 -15.38 19.97
CA THR A 13 35.94 -15.25 19.39
C THR A 13 35.00 -14.67 20.43
N ALA A 14 34.81 -13.34 20.37
CA ALA A 14 33.65 -12.69 20.95
C ALA A 14 32.40 -13.15 20.18
N ALA A 15 31.61 -14.00 20.81
CA ALA A 15 30.25 -14.30 20.38
C ALA A 15 29.42 -13.03 20.50
N GLY A 16 29.35 -12.27 19.40
CA GLY A 16 28.32 -11.25 19.23
C GLY A 16 26.99 -11.95 19.11
N SER A 17 26.17 -11.84 20.14
CA SER A 17 24.73 -12.12 20.05
C SER A 17 24.18 -11.28 18.91
N VAL A 18 23.79 -11.96 17.82
CA VAL A 18 22.97 -11.36 16.78
C VAL A 18 21.60 -11.19 17.42
N GLU A 19 21.34 -10.01 17.95
CA GLU A 19 19.99 -9.58 18.26
C GLU A 19 19.27 -9.51 16.90
N ALA A 20 18.41 -10.50 16.66
CA ALA A 20 17.55 -10.49 15.49
C ALA A 20 16.71 -9.21 15.56
N ALA A 21 16.78 -8.38 14.51
CA ALA A 21 15.91 -7.22 14.40
C ALA A 21 14.46 -7.69 14.57
N ALA A 22 13.75 -7.04 15.49
CA ALA A 22 12.33 -7.33 15.69
C ALA A 22 11.57 -7.06 14.37
N PRO A 23 10.64 -7.93 13.96
CA PRO A 23 9.80 -7.67 12.79
C PRO A 23 9.04 -6.36 12.97
N GLY A 24 9.38 -5.35 12.17
CA GLY A 24 8.91 -3.96 12.30
C GLY A 24 9.99 -2.87 12.09
N ASP A 25 11.22 -3.26 11.76
CA ASP A 25 12.39 -2.38 11.62
C ASP A 25 12.53 -1.70 10.24
N GLY A 26 11.50 -1.73 9.40
CA GLY A 26 11.49 -0.98 8.15
C GLY A 26 11.96 0.45 8.39
N GLU A 27 12.99 0.90 7.66
CA GLU A 27 13.60 2.20 7.91
C GLU A 27 12.52 3.29 7.90
N LYS A 28 12.37 3.98 9.04
CA LYS A 28 11.35 5.02 9.24
C LYS A 28 11.41 6.02 8.08
N ASN A 29 10.40 6.01 7.22
CA ASN A 29 10.36 6.82 6.01
C ASN A 29 8.97 7.39 5.77
N ARG A 30 8.81 8.69 6.10
CA ARG A 30 7.56 9.43 5.91
C ARG A 30 7.13 9.54 4.45
N LEU A 31 8.07 9.77 3.54
CA LEU A 31 7.77 9.99 2.12
C LEU A 31 7.17 8.74 1.46
N LYS A 32 7.52 7.56 1.97
CA LYS A 32 6.97 6.27 1.55
C LYS A 32 5.92 5.71 2.50
N TRP A 33 5.58 6.46 3.56
CA TRP A 33 4.67 6.07 4.63
C TRP A 33 4.96 4.66 5.17
N VAL A 34 6.25 4.34 5.35
CA VAL A 34 6.65 3.07 5.97
C VAL A 34 6.21 3.10 7.42
N MET A 35 5.52 2.06 7.85
CA MET A 35 4.93 1.93 9.18
C MET A 35 5.28 0.60 9.87
N PRO A 36 5.28 0.54 11.21
CA PRO A 36 5.65 -0.68 11.94
C PRO A 36 4.83 -1.92 11.59
N LEU A 37 3.52 -1.78 11.32
CA LEU A 37 2.66 -2.91 10.96
C LEU A 37 2.89 -3.42 9.51
N ASP A 38 3.60 -2.68 8.66
CA ASP A 38 3.85 -3.08 7.26
C ASP A 38 4.61 -4.41 7.17
N ALA A 39 5.46 -4.71 8.16
CA ALA A 39 6.23 -5.96 8.21
C ALA A 39 5.33 -7.22 8.22
N TYR A 40 4.12 -7.11 8.73
CA TYR A 40 3.17 -8.23 8.88
C TYR A 40 2.19 -8.34 7.70
N ARG A 41 2.13 -7.31 6.85
CA ARG A 41 1.18 -7.25 5.74
C ARG A 41 1.57 -8.23 4.64
N VAL A 42 0.56 -8.87 4.05
CA VAL A 42 0.70 -9.69 2.84
C VAL A 42 0.44 -8.82 1.61
N ASP A 43 1.28 -8.95 0.58
CA ASP A 43 0.99 -8.31 -0.71
C ASP A 43 -0.16 -9.05 -1.41
N ASN A 44 -1.32 -8.39 -1.55
CA ASN A 44 -2.49 -9.00 -2.18
C ASN A 44 -2.19 -9.44 -3.62
N ALA A 45 -1.35 -8.70 -4.35
CA ALA A 45 -1.02 -9.01 -5.73
C ALA A 45 -0.33 -10.38 -5.87
N LEU A 46 0.42 -10.81 -4.85
CA LEU A 46 1.05 -12.13 -4.83
C LEU A 46 0.01 -13.25 -4.72
N GLY A 47 -0.96 -13.09 -3.81
CA GLY A 47 -2.05 -14.05 -3.63
C GLY A 47 -2.97 -14.12 -4.85
N ASP A 48 -3.37 -12.97 -5.36
CA ASP A 48 -4.25 -12.85 -6.54
C ASP A 48 -3.59 -13.47 -7.79
N ALA A 49 -2.28 -13.26 -7.98
CA ALA A 49 -1.55 -13.86 -9.10
C ALA A 49 -1.42 -15.39 -8.98
N ALA A 50 -1.21 -15.92 -7.76
CA ALA A 50 -1.16 -17.35 -7.53
C ALA A 50 -2.54 -18.01 -7.69
N GLU A 51 -3.61 -17.41 -7.16
CA GLU A 51 -5.01 -17.84 -7.41
C GLU A 51 -5.29 -17.86 -8.92
N GLY A 52 -4.90 -16.81 -9.64
CA GLY A 52 -5.06 -16.73 -11.09
C GLY A 52 -4.36 -17.85 -11.87
N VAL A 53 -3.21 -18.36 -11.40
CA VAL A 53 -2.52 -19.51 -12.01
C VAL A 53 -3.35 -20.79 -11.86
N LEU A 54 -3.89 -21.02 -10.67
CA LEU A 54 -4.72 -22.20 -10.39
C LEU A 54 -6.03 -22.16 -11.17
N VAL A 55 -6.69 -20.99 -11.19
CA VAL A 55 -7.93 -20.78 -11.96
C VAL A 55 -7.68 -20.99 -13.46
N GLU A 56 -6.54 -20.52 -13.98
CA GLU A 56 -6.20 -20.73 -15.39
C GLU A 56 -6.01 -22.20 -15.74
N ALA A 57 -5.37 -22.98 -14.88
CA ALA A 57 -5.21 -24.41 -15.07
C ALA A 57 -6.58 -25.13 -15.06
N CYS A 58 -7.41 -24.87 -14.05
CA CYS A 58 -8.75 -25.45 -13.94
C CYS A 58 -9.64 -25.13 -15.16
N MET A 59 -9.69 -23.87 -15.58
CA MET A 59 -10.51 -23.47 -16.75
C MET A 59 -10.08 -24.19 -18.03
N ARG A 60 -8.76 -24.39 -18.21
CA ARG A 60 -8.24 -25.13 -19.38
C ARG A 60 -8.55 -26.62 -19.31
N ASP A 61 -8.50 -27.23 -18.13
CA ASP A 61 -8.84 -28.63 -17.93
C ASP A 61 -10.34 -28.88 -18.21
N GLU A 62 -11.19 -27.90 -17.90
CA GLU A 62 -12.63 -27.89 -18.25
C GLU A 62 -12.90 -27.50 -19.72
N GLY A 63 -11.84 -27.29 -20.52
CA GLY A 63 -11.92 -27.09 -21.96
C GLY A 63 -12.22 -25.66 -22.41
N PHE A 64 -12.15 -24.67 -21.51
CA PHE A 64 -12.26 -23.26 -21.86
C PHE A 64 -10.92 -22.70 -22.34
N ASP A 65 -10.96 -21.91 -23.42
CA ASP A 65 -9.82 -21.10 -23.87
C ASP A 65 -9.70 -19.84 -23.01
N TYR A 66 -9.28 -20.04 -21.76
CA TYR A 66 -9.07 -18.98 -20.78
C TYR A 66 -7.58 -18.70 -20.60
N GLN A 67 -7.27 -17.41 -20.49
CA GLN A 67 -5.95 -16.93 -20.12
C GLN A 67 -6.08 -15.91 -18.99
N ARG A 68 -5.33 -16.12 -17.91
CA ARG A 68 -5.33 -15.17 -16.80
C ARG A 68 -4.68 -13.84 -17.22
N PRO A 69 -5.08 -12.71 -16.60
CA PRO A 69 -4.40 -11.44 -16.81
C PRO A 69 -2.92 -11.56 -16.40
N GLN A 70 -1.99 -11.19 -17.28
CA GLN A 70 -0.55 -11.26 -17.02
C GLN A 70 -0.08 -10.00 -16.27
N VAL A 71 -0.48 -9.87 -15.01
CA VAL A 71 -0.06 -8.76 -14.16
C VAL A 71 1.40 -8.94 -13.71
N ASP A 72 2.15 -7.84 -13.64
CA ASP A 72 3.48 -7.83 -13.03
C ASP A 72 3.33 -7.48 -11.55
N VAL A 73 3.50 -8.48 -10.68
CA VAL A 73 3.39 -8.34 -9.22
C VAL A 73 4.57 -7.60 -8.58
N SER A 74 5.65 -7.35 -9.35
CA SER A 74 6.83 -6.64 -8.85
C SER A 74 6.69 -5.11 -8.93
N VAL A 75 5.74 -4.63 -9.73
CA VAL A 75 5.47 -3.20 -9.93
C VAL A 75 4.22 -2.76 -9.19
N ARG A 76 4.20 -1.49 -8.78
CA ARG A 76 3.08 -0.85 -8.08
C ARG A 76 2.98 0.62 -8.45
N SER A 77 1.81 1.21 -8.23
CA SER A 77 1.60 2.65 -8.40
C SER A 77 2.61 3.44 -7.56
N GLU A 78 3.21 4.48 -8.17
CA GLU A 78 4.20 5.34 -7.51
C GLU A 78 3.62 6.13 -6.33
N SER A 79 2.29 6.28 -6.28
CA SER A 79 1.57 7.00 -5.22
C SER A 79 0.95 6.06 -4.19
N MET A 80 1.43 4.82 -4.06
CA MET A 80 0.98 3.86 -3.04
C MET A 80 2.15 3.41 -2.16
N SER A 81 1.92 3.32 -0.85
CA SER A 81 2.86 2.73 0.10
C SER A 81 2.83 1.20 0.01
N LEU A 82 3.83 0.54 0.59
CA LEU A 82 3.81 -0.92 0.76
C LEU A 82 2.60 -1.37 1.61
N GLY A 83 2.23 -0.58 2.60
CA GLY A 83 1.02 -0.77 3.41
C GLY A 83 -0.31 -0.57 2.66
N GLY A 84 -0.29 -0.27 1.36
CA GLY A 84 -1.49 -0.02 0.55
C GLY A 84 -2.15 1.33 0.80
N ARG A 85 -1.43 2.30 1.38
CA ARG A 85 -1.93 3.67 1.63
C ARG A 85 -1.57 4.59 0.46
N ARG A 86 -2.49 5.47 0.08
CA ARG A 86 -2.19 6.55 -0.88
C ARG A 86 -1.12 7.49 -0.30
N LEU A 87 -0.06 7.73 -1.06
CA LEU A 87 1.01 8.65 -0.75
C LEU A 87 0.65 10.06 -1.22
N PHE A 88 0.61 10.99 -0.29
CA PHE A 88 0.39 12.40 -0.58
C PHE A 88 1.52 13.24 0.02
N ASN A 89 2.35 13.79 -0.85
CA ASN A 89 3.42 14.72 -0.52
C ASN A 89 3.65 15.68 -1.71
N VAL A 90 4.53 16.68 -1.54
CA VAL A 90 4.75 17.71 -2.57
C VAL A 90 5.18 17.10 -3.91
N GLU A 91 6.04 16.09 -3.91
CA GLU A 91 6.53 15.45 -5.13
C GLU A 91 5.41 14.68 -5.85
N THR A 92 4.65 13.84 -5.12
CA THR A 92 3.57 13.06 -5.73
C THR A 92 2.43 13.96 -6.19
N ALA A 93 2.06 14.98 -5.41
CA ALA A 93 1.02 15.94 -5.76
C ALA A 93 1.39 16.78 -7.00
N ALA A 94 2.65 17.24 -7.09
CA ALA A 94 3.13 17.98 -8.26
C ALA A 94 3.17 17.15 -9.55
N ARG A 95 3.38 15.84 -9.42
CA ARG A 95 3.43 14.95 -10.58
C ARG A 95 2.07 14.41 -11.00
N TRP A 96 1.20 14.13 -10.03
CA TRP A 96 0.01 13.31 -10.25
C TRP A 96 -1.30 13.92 -9.73
N GLY A 97 -1.25 15.04 -9.01
CA GLY A 97 -2.44 15.63 -8.39
C GLY A 97 -3.04 14.76 -7.29
N TYR A 98 -4.32 14.98 -6.97
CA TYR A 98 -5.08 14.15 -6.03
C TYR A 98 -5.34 12.74 -6.58
N SER A 99 -5.46 12.61 -7.90
CA SER A 99 -5.68 11.35 -8.61
C SER A 99 -4.56 10.34 -8.39
N GLY A 100 -3.33 10.78 -8.13
CA GLY A 100 -2.21 9.87 -7.93
C GLY A 100 -1.76 9.19 -9.23
N ALA A 101 -0.69 8.39 -9.13
CA ALA A 101 -0.10 7.70 -10.25
C ALA A 101 -0.99 6.51 -10.67
N PRO A 102 -1.09 6.23 -11.98
CA PRO A 102 -1.76 5.03 -12.47
C PRO A 102 -1.14 3.77 -11.86
N ASP A 103 -1.97 2.77 -11.61
CA ASP A 103 -1.48 1.40 -11.40
C ASP A 103 -0.87 0.89 -12.72
N PRO A 104 0.41 0.45 -12.73
CA PRO A 104 1.03 -0.14 -13.91
C PRO A 104 0.25 -1.31 -14.53
N ASN A 105 -0.53 -2.04 -13.72
CA ASN A 105 -1.35 -3.17 -14.16
C ASN A 105 -2.77 -2.77 -14.57
N ALA A 106 -3.18 -1.49 -14.44
CA ALA A 106 -4.57 -1.04 -14.65
C ALA A 106 -5.11 -1.41 -16.04
N ALA A 107 -4.32 -1.23 -17.09
CA ALA A 107 -4.76 -1.52 -18.46
C ALA A 107 -4.98 -3.03 -18.68
N ILE A 108 -4.17 -3.88 -18.06
CA ILE A 108 -4.26 -5.34 -18.14
C ILE A 108 -5.52 -5.81 -17.41
N ILE A 109 -5.73 -5.31 -16.18
CA ILE A 109 -6.91 -5.61 -15.37
C ILE A 109 -8.19 -5.16 -16.07
N ARG A 110 -8.19 -3.94 -16.64
CA ARG A 110 -9.35 -3.42 -17.38
C ARG A 110 -9.68 -4.26 -18.61
N ALA A 111 -8.67 -4.63 -19.41
CA ALA A 111 -8.89 -5.47 -20.58
C ALA A 111 -9.50 -6.83 -20.21
N ALA A 112 -9.01 -7.45 -19.13
CA ALA A 112 -9.57 -8.71 -18.63
C ALA A 112 -11.02 -8.56 -18.13
N SER A 113 -11.33 -7.45 -17.44
CA SER A 113 -12.71 -7.15 -17.03
C SER A 113 -13.64 -6.89 -18.21
N GLU A 114 -13.16 -6.24 -19.28
CA GLU A 114 -13.95 -6.02 -20.50
C GLU A 114 -14.20 -7.34 -21.25
N GLU A 115 -13.20 -8.24 -21.26
CA GLU A 115 -13.33 -9.57 -21.84
C GLU A 115 -14.36 -10.42 -21.07
N SER A 116 -14.33 -10.39 -19.73
CA SER A 116 -15.26 -11.20 -18.92
C SER A 116 -16.73 -10.81 -19.10
N MET A 117 -17.01 -9.57 -19.48
CA MET A 117 -18.38 -9.13 -19.84
C MET A 117 -18.95 -9.86 -21.07
N SER A 118 -18.11 -10.49 -21.88
CA SER A 118 -18.52 -11.24 -23.07
C SER A 118 -18.66 -12.75 -22.83
N TRP A 119 -18.35 -13.23 -21.62
CA TRP A 119 -18.42 -14.65 -21.28
C TRP A 119 -19.85 -15.18 -21.37
N SER A 120 -19.95 -16.45 -21.76
CA SER A 120 -21.21 -17.19 -21.65
C SER A 120 -21.54 -17.46 -20.18
N PRO A 121 -22.82 -17.67 -19.82
CA PRO A 121 -23.17 -18.05 -18.45
C PRO A 121 -22.47 -19.32 -17.96
N GLU A 122 -22.23 -20.28 -18.87
CA GLU A 122 -21.50 -21.52 -18.57
C GLU A 122 -20.03 -21.26 -18.23
N GLN A 123 -19.38 -20.36 -18.97
CA GLN A 123 -18.01 -19.96 -18.69
C GLN A 123 -17.88 -19.18 -17.38
N ASP A 124 -18.83 -18.28 -17.07
CA ASP A 124 -18.84 -17.52 -15.81
C ASP A 124 -19.07 -18.45 -14.60
N GLU A 125 -20.03 -19.37 -14.69
CA GLU A 125 -20.27 -20.38 -13.65
C GLU A 125 -19.03 -21.26 -13.43
N GLN A 126 -18.39 -21.72 -14.50
CA GLN A 126 -17.18 -22.52 -14.39
C GLN A 126 -16.01 -21.73 -13.81
N PHE A 127 -15.86 -20.46 -14.19
CA PHE A 127 -14.82 -19.59 -13.62
C PHE A 127 -14.93 -19.51 -12.10
N TRP A 128 -16.14 -19.30 -11.57
CA TRP A 128 -16.34 -19.25 -10.12
C TRP A 128 -16.14 -20.60 -9.44
N ALA A 129 -16.51 -21.71 -10.08
CA ALA A 129 -16.19 -23.05 -9.57
C ALA A 129 -14.67 -23.28 -9.49
N CYS A 130 -13.92 -22.84 -10.51
CA CYS A 130 -12.45 -22.88 -10.50
C CYS A 130 -11.82 -21.95 -9.46
N VAL A 131 -12.44 -20.80 -9.17
CA VAL A 131 -12.02 -19.92 -8.06
C VAL A 131 -12.22 -20.60 -6.71
N ASP A 132 -13.35 -21.29 -6.51
CA ASP A 132 -13.62 -22.02 -5.28
C ASP A 132 -12.61 -23.18 -5.09
N GLU A 133 -12.31 -23.94 -6.15
CA GLU A 133 -11.29 -24.99 -6.12
C GLU A 133 -9.89 -24.42 -5.84
N ALA A 134 -9.50 -23.33 -6.50
CA ALA A 134 -8.23 -22.66 -6.26
C ALA A 134 -8.08 -22.24 -4.78
N ARG A 135 -9.17 -21.85 -4.12
CA ARG A 135 -9.19 -21.46 -2.70
C ARG A 135 -9.16 -22.63 -1.73
N GLU A 136 -9.48 -23.85 -2.17
CA GLU A 136 -9.21 -25.05 -1.39
C GLU A 136 -7.70 -25.36 -1.36
N GLU A 137 -6.99 -25.09 -2.46
CA GLU A 137 -5.54 -25.30 -2.56
C GLU A 137 -4.72 -24.16 -1.94
N LEU A 138 -5.07 -22.91 -2.23
CA LEU A 138 -4.49 -21.70 -1.65
C LEU A 138 -5.56 -20.95 -0.85
N PRO A 139 -5.74 -21.29 0.45
CA PRO A 139 -6.70 -20.59 1.30
C PRO A 139 -6.45 -19.08 1.36
N THR A 140 -7.51 -18.30 1.59
CA THR A 140 -7.52 -16.82 1.59
C THR A 140 -6.85 -16.19 2.82
N GLU A 141 -5.80 -16.83 3.33
CA GLU A 141 -5.10 -16.46 4.56
C GLU A 141 -4.49 -15.07 4.48
N GLY A 142 -3.95 -14.69 3.31
CA GLY A 142 -3.46 -13.32 3.07
C GLY A 142 -4.53 -12.24 3.33
N MET A 143 -5.78 -12.49 2.93
CA MET A 143 -6.90 -11.59 3.20
C MET A 143 -7.22 -11.53 4.70
N ARG A 144 -7.24 -12.68 5.38
CA ARG A 144 -7.49 -12.75 6.83
C ARG A 144 -6.43 -11.99 7.62
N ILE A 145 -5.16 -12.17 7.28
CA ILE A 145 -4.02 -11.47 7.90
C ILE A 145 -4.16 -9.96 7.69
N ASN A 146 -4.39 -9.52 6.45
CA ASN A 146 -4.52 -8.10 6.13
C ASN A 146 -5.73 -7.45 6.81
N ASN A 147 -6.85 -8.17 6.97
CA ASN A 147 -8.00 -7.68 7.72
C ASN A 147 -7.72 -7.53 9.22
N ALA A 148 -6.99 -8.46 9.83
CA ALA A 148 -6.56 -8.35 11.22
C ALA A 148 -5.66 -7.11 11.42
N LEU A 149 -4.72 -6.88 10.51
CA LEU A 149 -3.83 -5.71 10.54
C LEU A 149 -4.57 -4.39 10.28
N ALA A 150 -5.57 -4.38 9.41
CA ALA A 150 -6.38 -3.19 9.12
C ALA A 150 -7.08 -2.67 10.39
N GLY A 151 -7.59 -3.57 11.24
CA GLY A 151 -8.18 -3.19 12.52
C GLY A 151 -7.17 -2.52 13.47
N LEU A 152 -5.97 -3.09 13.57
CA LEU A 152 -4.88 -2.54 14.38
C LEU A 152 -4.41 -1.17 13.85
N GLY A 153 -4.22 -1.06 12.54
CA GLY A 153 -3.81 0.18 11.87
C GLY A 153 -4.85 1.30 11.99
N ALA A 154 -6.14 0.99 11.86
CA ALA A 154 -7.21 1.98 12.00
C ALA A 154 -7.24 2.63 13.39
N SER A 155 -6.99 1.84 14.45
CA SER A 155 -6.89 2.38 15.81
C SER A 155 -5.72 3.36 15.96
N ALA A 156 -4.55 3.01 15.44
CA ALA A 156 -3.37 3.87 15.47
C ALA A 156 -3.60 5.17 14.68
N TRP A 157 -4.19 5.08 13.48
CA TRP A 157 -4.56 6.23 12.65
C TRP A 157 -5.52 7.18 13.36
N ASN A 158 -6.64 6.67 13.87
CA ASN A 158 -7.65 7.49 14.54
C ASN A 158 -7.06 8.20 15.78
N GLY A 159 -6.21 7.51 16.53
CA GLY A 159 -5.50 8.12 17.65
C GLY A 159 -4.50 9.19 17.22
N ALA A 160 -3.82 9.00 16.08
CA ALA A 160 -2.84 9.94 15.55
C ALA A 160 -3.51 11.23 15.06
N ALA A 161 -4.66 11.12 14.39
CA ALA A 161 -5.43 12.28 13.93
C ALA A 161 -5.87 13.21 15.08
N LEU A 162 -6.05 12.65 16.29
CA LEU A 162 -6.43 13.38 17.50
C LEU A 162 -5.23 13.85 18.34
N ASP A 163 -4.00 13.57 17.92
CA ASP A 163 -2.82 14.01 18.66
C ASP A 163 -2.76 15.55 18.73
N PRO A 164 -2.48 16.16 19.89
CA PRO A 164 -2.45 17.61 20.03
C PRO A 164 -1.51 18.32 19.06
N ALA A 165 -0.37 17.72 18.70
CA ALA A 165 0.56 18.28 17.73
C ALA A 165 -0.02 18.26 16.31
N VAL A 166 -0.76 17.19 15.96
CA VAL A 166 -1.45 17.06 14.68
C VAL A 166 -2.57 18.08 14.55
N VAL A 167 -3.41 18.21 15.58
CA VAL A 167 -4.50 19.20 15.61
C VAL A 167 -3.95 20.63 15.51
N ALA A 168 -2.90 20.97 16.26
CA ALA A 168 -2.29 22.29 16.20
C ALA A 168 -1.61 22.58 14.84
N ALA A 169 -1.09 21.56 14.16
CA ALA A 169 -0.56 21.70 12.81
C ALA A 169 -1.68 21.85 11.77
N ALA A 170 -2.82 21.17 11.95
CA ALA A 170 -3.98 21.30 11.10
C ALA A 170 -4.54 22.74 11.09
N GLU A 171 -4.59 23.43 12.24
CA GLU A 171 -5.01 24.85 12.31
C GLU A 171 -4.10 25.77 11.47
N LYS A 172 -2.80 25.48 11.43
CA LYS A 172 -1.84 26.22 10.58
C LYS A 172 -2.05 25.88 9.10
N TRP A 173 -2.33 24.61 8.79
CA TRP A 173 -2.68 24.18 7.43
C TRP A 173 -3.94 24.90 6.94
N VAL A 174 -5.00 24.99 7.76
CA VAL A 174 -6.22 25.74 7.43
C VAL A 174 -5.87 27.18 7.07
N THR A 175 -5.03 27.84 7.87
CA THR A 175 -4.55 29.21 7.59
C THR A 175 -3.77 29.29 6.28
N CYS A 176 -2.92 28.31 5.99
CA CYS A 176 -2.15 28.23 4.74
C CYS A 176 -3.05 28.06 3.51
N MET A 177 -4.17 27.33 3.64
CA MET A 177 -5.13 27.07 2.57
C MET A 177 -6.06 28.24 2.23
N GLN A 178 -6.22 29.22 3.14
CA GLN A 178 -7.10 30.38 2.95
C GLN A 178 -6.93 31.14 1.62
N PRO A 179 -5.71 31.35 1.08
CA PRO A 179 -5.52 32.07 -0.19
C PRO A 179 -6.19 31.40 -1.40
N LEU A 180 -6.53 30.11 -1.34
CA LEU A 180 -7.28 29.43 -2.39
C LEU A 180 -8.74 29.86 -2.46
N GLY A 181 -9.28 30.50 -1.41
CA GLY A 181 -10.66 30.97 -1.37
C GLY A 181 -11.71 29.84 -1.34
N VAL A 182 -11.30 28.63 -0.94
CA VAL A 182 -12.16 27.45 -0.81
C VAL A 182 -13.08 27.64 0.41
N THR A 183 -14.40 27.57 0.20
CA THR A 183 -15.40 27.90 1.23
C THR A 183 -15.78 26.73 2.13
N ASP A 184 -15.48 25.51 1.71
CA ASP A 184 -15.82 24.25 2.37
C ASP A 184 -14.58 23.53 2.90
N LEU A 185 -13.55 24.29 3.28
CA LEU A 185 -12.30 23.72 3.81
C LEU A 185 -12.56 23.05 5.18
N PRO A 186 -12.13 21.78 5.36
CA PRO A 186 -12.30 21.05 6.62
C PRO A 186 -11.34 21.55 7.71
N SER A 187 -11.53 21.05 8.93
CA SER A 187 -10.66 21.34 10.08
C SER A 187 -9.25 20.76 9.96
N SER A 188 -9.07 19.73 9.13
CA SER A 188 -7.77 19.16 8.78
C SER A 188 -7.83 18.45 7.42
N PRO A 189 -6.68 18.16 6.78
CA PRO A 189 -6.65 17.43 5.52
C PRO A 189 -7.34 16.06 5.53
N ASN A 190 -7.38 15.40 6.69
CA ASN A 190 -7.98 14.08 6.88
C ASN A 190 -8.97 14.08 8.06
N GLY A 191 -9.76 15.16 8.21
CA GLY A 191 -10.66 15.36 9.34
C GLY A 191 -11.92 14.51 9.27
N GLU A 192 -12.61 14.38 10.41
CA GLU A 192 -13.94 13.76 10.44
C GLU A 192 -15.01 14.62 9.73
N ASP A 193 -14.76 15.93 9.62
CA ASP A 193 -15.61 16.90 8.93
C ASP A 193 -15.35 16.97 7.41
N GLY A 194 -14.48 16.11 6.89
CA GLY A 194 -14.09 16.04 5.49
C GLY A 194 -12.57 16.03 5.30
N GLY A 195 -12.14 15.96 4.05
CA GLY A 195 -10.73 16.00 3.69
C GLY A 195 -10.49 16.77 2.42
N THR A 196 -9.23 16.84 2.00
CA THR A 196 -8.88 17.34 0.68
C THR A 196 -8.79 16.21 -0.35
N PRO A 197 -9.20 16.46 -1.60
CA PRO A 197 -9.81 17.70 -2.10
C PRO A 197 -11.26 17.87 -1.61
N THR A 198 -11.68 19.12 -1.43
CA THR A 198 -13.08 19.42 -1.09
C THR A 198 -13.99 19.30 -2.31
N GLU A 199 -15.32 19.38 -2.12
CA GLU A 199 -16.28 19.40 -3.23
C GLU A 199 -16.05 20.64 -4.13
N THR A 200 -15.82 21.81 -3.53
CA THR A 200 -15.51 23.05 -4.26
C THR A 200 -14.22 22.93 -5.07
N MET A 201 -13.18 22.28 -4.52
CA MET A 201 -11.96 22.00 -5.27
C MET A 201 -12.24 21.05 -6.43
N SER A 202 -12.92 19.93 -6.17
CA SER A 202 -13.21 18.90 -7.18
C SER A 202 -14.09 19.44 -8.31
N ALA A 203 -15.02 20.36 -8.03
CA ALA A 203 -15.82 21.01 -9.06
C ALA A 203 -14.99 21.79 -10.10
N SER A 204 -13.76 22.21 -9.76
CA SER A 204 -12.88 22.93 -10.68
C SER A 204 -12.13 22.03 -11.68
N PHE A 205 -11.89 20.76 -11.33
CA PHE A 205 -11.10 19.82 -12.13
C PHE A 205 -11.80 18.51 -12.49
N GLY A 206 -13.01 18.27 -11.97
CA GLY A 206 -13.79 17.06 -12.19
C GLY A 206 -13.45 15.93 -11.21
N GLU A 207 -13.82 14.71 -11.59
CA GLU A 207 -13.67 13.51 -10.76
C GLU A 207 -12.19 13.15 -10.51
N ILE A 208 -11.89 12.72 -9.28
CA ILE A 208 -10.60 12.14 -8.92
C ILE A 208 -10.52 10.79 -9.61
N ALA A 209 -9.55 10.64 -10.51
CA ALA A 209 -9.47 9.45 -11.35
C ALA A 209 -8.87 8.24 -10.63
N ASP A 210 -8.31 8.43 -9.43
CA ASP A 210 -7.56 7.41 -8.70
C ASP A 210 -6.49 6.70 -9.56
N GLY A 211 -5.81 7.48 -10.41
CA GLY A 211 -4.79 7.01 -11.33
C GLY A 211 -5.35 6.42 -12.63
N MET A 212 -6.67 6.28 -12.76
CA MET A 212 -7.32 5.84 -13.99
C MET A 212 -7.27 6.92 -15.07
N GLU A 213 -7.35 6.50 -16.32
CA GLU A 213 -7.59 7.42 -17.44
C GLU A 213 -9.03 7.93 -17.37
N ASN A 214 -9.21 9.25 -17.43
CA ASN A 214 -10.52 9.86 -17.45
C ASN A 214 -10.58 10.96 -18.52
N GLU A 215 -11.79 11.34 -18.91
CA GLU A 215 -12.06 12.34 -19.95
C GLU A 215 -11.81 13.79 -19.46
N ARG A 216 -10.69 14.04 -18.78
CA ARG A 216 -10.31 15.38 -18.32
C ARG A 216 -9.55 16.16 -19.39
N THR A 217 -9.89 17.43 -19.53
CA THR A 217 -9.10 18.33 -20.37
C THR A 217 -7.72 18.57 -19.77
N PRO A 218 -6.72 18.96 -20.58
CA PRO A 218 -5.41 19.36 -20.06
C PRO A 218 -5.48 20.45 -18.99
N GLU A 219 -6.42 21.38 -19.10
CA GLU A 219 -6.66 22.46 -18.14
C GLU A 219 -7.19 21.94 -16.80
N GLN A 220 -8.13 20.98 -16.82
CA GLN A 220 -8.64 20.33 -15.61
C GLN A 220 -7.53 19.57 -14.89
N LYS A 221 -6.70 18.83 -15.63
CA LYS A 221 -5.56 18.11 -15.04
C LYS A 221 -4.53 19.08 -14.44
N ALA A 222 -4.25 20.20 -15.12
CA ALA A 222 -3.36 21.23 -14.59
C ALA A 222 -3.91 21.89 -13.32
N GLU A 223 -5.23 22.11 -13.26
CA GLU A 223 -5.88 22.68 -12.08
C GLU A 223 -5.86 21.74 -10.87
N GLU A 224 -6.13 20.44 -11.09
CA GLU A 224 -5.99 19.43 -10.02
C GLU A 224 -4.56 19.43 -9.47
N ILE A 225 -3.55 19.35 -10.35
CA ILE A 225 -2.14 19.34 -9.94
C ILE A 225 -1.80 20.62 -9.15
N ARG A 226 -2.26 21.78 -9.62
CA ARG A 226 -2.02 23.06 -8.92
C ARG A 226 -2.61 23.05 -7.50
N LEU A 227 -3.86 22.60 -7.36
CA LEU A 227 -4.54 22.55 -6.06
C LEU A 227 -3.93 21.51 -5.12
N ALA A 228 -3.61 20.32 -5.63
CA ALA A 228 -2.96 19.26 -4.86
C ALA A 228 -1.56 19.67 -4.39
N THR A 229 -0.78 20.31 -5.28
CA THR A 229 0.55 20.81 -4.93
C THR A 229 0.47 21.85 -3.82
N PHE A 230 -0.46 22.81 -3.94
CA PHE A 230 -0.65 23.84 -2.92
C PHE A 230 -1.06 23.23 -1.56
N ASP A 231 -1.98 22.25 -1.56
CA ASP A 231 -2.34 21.52 -0.34
C ASP A 231 -1.14 20.79 0.26
N ALA A 232 -0.40 20.01 -0.54
CA ALA A 232 0.78 19.29 -0.07
C ALA A 232 1.86 20.24 0.49
N GLU A 233 2.08 21.40 -0.13
CA GLU A 233 2.98 22.43 0.39
C GLU A 233 2.48 23.02 1.70
N CYS A 234 1.16 23.21 1.85
CA CYS A 234 0.56 23.62 3.11
C CYS A 234 0.68 22.55 4.20
N GLN A 235 0.53 21.26 3.87
CA GLN A 235 0.71 20.17 4.83
C GLN A 235 2.16 20.05 5.29
N GLU A 236 3.12 20.28 4.40
CA GLU A 236 4.55 20.28 4.73
C GLU A 236 4.93 21.51 5.58
N SER A 237 4.57 22.72 5.13
CA SER A 237 4.96 23.98 5.77
C SER A 237 4.26 24.23 7.12
N SER A 238 3.05 23.71 7.31
CA SER A 238 2.35 23.73 8.61
C SER A 238 2.94 22.75 9.63
N GLY A 239 3.71 21.76 9.16
CA GLY A 239 4.19 20.63 9.95
C GLY A 239 3.18 19.49 10.11
N TYR A 240 2.01 19.56 9.46
CA TYR A 240 0.95 18.56 9.59
C TYR A 240 1.40 17.18 9.13
N ALA A 241 2.03 17.08 7.95
CA ALA A 241 2.47 15.80 7.39
C ALA A 241 3.46 15.07 8.32
N GLN A 242 4.38 15.81 8.94
CA GLN A 242 5.36 15.26 9.88
C GLN A 242 4.70 14.86 11.20
N ALA A 243 3.89 15.73 11.79
CA ALA A 243 3.21 15.46 13.06
C ALA A 243 2.32 14.21 12.97
N LEU A 244 1.56 14.06 11.88
CA LEU A 244 0.67 12.92 11.69
C LEU A 244 1.46 11.61 11.55
N TYR A 245 2.52 11.64 10.75
CA TYR A 245 3.39 10.47 10.56
C TYR A 245 4.05 10.04 11.88
N ASP A 246 4.58 10.97 12.66
CA ASP A 246 5.23 10.65 13.93
C ASP A 246 4.22 10.11 14.96
N ALA A 247 3.04 10.71 15.06
CA ALA A 247 1.98 10.25 15.95
C ALA A 247 1.46 8.86 15.57
N GLU A 248 1.28 8.57 14.29
CA GLU A 248 0.88 7.23 13.84
C GLU A 248 1.98 6.20 14.07
N TRP A 249 3.24 6.56 13.76
CA TRP A 249 4.39 5.69 13.99
C TRP A 249 4.51 5.27 15.46
N GLU A 250 4.43 6.21 16.39
CA GLU A 250 4.52 5.93 17.83
C GLU A 250 3.38 5.02 18.30
N ARG A 251 2.17 5.26 17.79
CA ARG A 251 1.00 4.43 18.11
C ARG A 251 1.11 3.03 17.54
N GLN A 252 1.52 2.88 16.28
CA GLN A 252 1.75 1.56 15.71
C GLN A 252 2.90 0.83 16.42
N THR A 253 3.94 1.53 16.85
CA THR A 253 5.02 0.93 17.66
C THR A 253 4.46 0.36 18.98
N THR A 254 3.57 1.10 19.63
CA THR A 254 2.89 0.63 20.85
C THR A 254 1.99 -0.56 20.56
N VAL A 255 1.20 -0.50 19.48
CA VAL A 255 0.33 -1.61 19.06
C VAL A 255 1.14 -2.87 18.77
N VAL A 256 2.31 -2.76 18.13
CA VAL A 256 3.19 -3.90 17.89
C VAL A 256 3.65 -4.51 19.21
N ALA A 257 4.13 -3.69 20.15
CA ALA A 257 4.59 -4.16 21.46
C ALA A 257 3.46 -4.82 22.29
N GLU A 258 2.24 -4.29 22.23
CA GLU A 258 1.09 -4.83 22.97
C GLU A 258 0.50 -6.11 22.35
N ASN A 259 0.81 -6.41 21.09
CA ASN A 259 0.26 -7.54 20.34
C ASN A 259 1.33 -8.52 19.85
N GLU A 260 2.51 -8.56 20.49
CA GLU A 260 3.68 -9.32 20.04
C GLU A 260 3.36 -10.78 19.69
N ASP A 261 2.70 -11.53 20.60
CA ASP A 261 2.36 -12.94 20.38
C ASP A 261 1.40 -13.15 19.19
N ALA A 262 0.41 -12.27 19.06
CA ALA A 262 -0.57 -12.34 17.97
C ALA A 262 0.08 -11.99 16.62
N LEU A 263 0.94 -10.98 16.60
CA LEU A 263 1.67 -10.56 15.41
C LEU A 263 2.75 -11.57 15.00
N ALA A 264 3.40 -12.24 15.96
CA ALA A 264 4.31 -13.35 15.67
C ALA A 264 3.59 -14.50 14.96
N THR A 265 2.38 -14.84 15.42
CA THR A 265 1.54 -15.85 14.75
C THR A 265 1.18 -15.41 13.32
N LEU A 266 0.74 -14.17 13.14
CA LEU A 266 0.42 -13.62 11.81
C LEU A 266 1.64 -13.61 10.88
N LEU A 267 2.84 -13.39 11.42
CA LEU A 267 4.08 -13.41 10.64
C LEU A 267 4.42 -14.82 10.16
N GLU A 268 4.25 -15.85 10.99
CA GLU A 268 4.42 -17.25 10.58
C GLU A 268 3.43 -17.65 9.49
N GLU A 269 2.15 -17.28 9.67
CA GLU A 269 1.08 -17.52 8.70
C GLU A 269 1.34 -16.79 7.37
N LYS A 270 1.77 -15.52 7.43
CA LYS A 270 2.21 -14.75 6.26
C LYS A 270 3.33 -15.48 5.52
N ASN A 271 4.39 -15.89 6.22
CA ASN A 271 5.54 -16.53 5.59
C ASN A 271 5.15 -17.86 4.92
N ALA A 272 4.25 -18.63 5.52
CA ALA A 272 3.73 -19.85 4.94
C ALA A 272 2.91 -19.57 3.67
N PHE A 273 1.99 -18.60 3.73
CA PHE A 273 1.18 -18.17 2.60
C PHE A 273 2.04 -17.66 1.44
N GLU A 274 2.94 -16.71 1.68
CA GLU A 274 3.81 -16.15 0.64
C GLU A 274 4.70 -17.21 0.00
N LYS A 275 5.20 -18.17 0.79
CA LYS A 275 5.97 -19.30 0.27
C LYS A 275 5.13 -20.15 -0.68
N GLN A 276 3.92 -20.53 -0.26
CA GLN A 276 3.02 -21.33 -1.09
C GLN A 276 2.65 -20.61 -2.39
N SER A 277 2.30 -19.31 -2.31
CA SER A 277 1.99 -18.50 -3.51
C SER A 277 3.18 -18.46 -4.48
N ARG A 278 4.41 -18.31 -3.98
CA ARG A 278 5.61 -18.35 -4.83
C ARG A 278 5.84 -19.71 -5.46
N GLU A 279 5.66 -20.81 -4.72
CA GLU A 279 5.78 -22.17 -5.28
C GLU A 279 4.80 -22.41 -6.44
N ILE A 280 3.57 -21.89 -6.34
CA ILE A 280 2.56 -21.94 -7.42
C ILE A 280 3.04 -21.12 -8.64
N LEU A 281 3.50 -19.88 -8.41
CA LEU A 281 3.98 -19.00 -9.48
C LEU A 281 5.21 -19.57 -10.20
N ASP A 282 6.17 -20.11 -9.44
CA ASP A 282 7.39 -20.74 -9.97
C ASP A 282 7.04 -21.99 -10.80
N GLY A 283 6.10 -22.81 -10.32
CA GLY A 283 5.61 -23.99 -11.03
C GLY A 283 4.99 -23.68 -12.39
N ALA A 284 4.40 -22.49 -12.54
CA ALA A 284 3.84 -21.99 -13.79
C ALA A 284 4.84 -21.18 -14.65
N GLY A 285 6.09 -20.99 -14.19
CA GLY A 285 7.11 -20.22 -14.90
C GLY A 285 6.90 -18.69 -14.85
N VAL A 286 6.29 -18.20 -13.78
CA VAL A 286 5.90 -16.79 -13.56
C VAL A 286 6.79 -16.10 -12.50
N GLY A 287 7.79 -16.81 -11.96
CA GLY A 287 8.72 -16.34 -10.92
C GLY A 287 9.98 -15.63 -11.40
#